data_AF-A0A9D8BS78-F1
#
_entry.id   AF-A0A9D8BS78-F1
#
_cell.length_a   1.000
_cell.length_b   1.000
_cell.length_c   1.000
_cell.angle_alpha   90.00
_cell.angle_beta   90.00
_cell.angle_gamma   90.00
#
_symmetry.space_group_name_H-M   'P 1'
#
loop_
_entity.id
_entity.type
_entity.pdbx_description
1 polymer ?
#
loop_
_entity_poly.entity_id
_entity_poly.type
_entity_poly.pdbx_seq_one_letter_code
_entity_poly.pdbx_strand_id
1 'polypeptide(L)'
;EIAAEPETLETLAECHVELGRCDRALDPLQTLMKKYPAYANFARAFLLYALCLEDQNRFDEAVDAYVRLIAQFPRSPDAGLARMRWADLQRPLTLQEDDLSTRIITGAAGPTTSTLGVINKIPLPQRHQDTKADSP
;
A
#
# COMPACT_ATOMS: atom_id res chain seq x y z
N GLU A 1 7.77 20.92 29.81
CA GLU A 1 7.40 20.24 28.56
C GLU A 1 5.90 20.18 28.48
N ILE A 2 5.28 20.81 27.49
CA ILE A 2 3.86 20.56 27.20
C ILE A 2 3.88 19.18 26.54
N ALA A 3 3.34 18.17 27.22
CA ALA A 3 3.09 16.88 26.59
C ALA A 3 2.06 17.15 25.49
N ALA A 4 2.52 17.34 24.25
CA ALA A 4 1.64 17.55 23.12
C ALA A 4 0.78 16.30 22.99
N GLU A 5 -0.50 16.43 23.30
CA GLU A 5 -1.49 15.37 23.18
C GLU A 5 -1.54 14.91 21.72
N PRO A 6 -1.87 13.64 21.45
CA PRO A 6 -1.84 13.09 20.11
C PRO A 6 -2.74 13.87 19.13
N GLU A 7 -3.87 14.38 19.60
CA GLU A 7 -4.80 15.23 18.83
C GLU A 7 -4.15 16.57 18.42
N THR A 8 -3.30 17.14 19.28
CA THR A 8 -2.58 18.38 18.98
C THR A 8 -1.55 18.15 17.88
N LEU A 9 -0.83 17.02 17.94
CA LEU A 9 0.16 16.65 16.93
C LEU A 9 -0.48 16.39 15.57
N GLU A 10 -1.63 15.74 15.54
CA GLU A 10 -2.41 15.51 14.31
C GLU A 10 -2.86 16.84 13.70
N THR A 11 -3.50 17.70 14.49
CA THR A 11 -4.00 19.01 14.02
C THR A 11 -2.87 19.91 13.53
N LEU A 12 -1.73 19.89 14.23
CA LEU A 12 -0.54 20.64 13.82
C LEU A 12 0.02 20.13 12.48
N ALA A 13 0.10 18.81 12.32
CA ALA A 13 0.55 18.21 11.07
C ALA A 13 -0.40 18.59 9.92
N GLU A 14 -1.70 18.48 10.11
CA GLU A 14 -2.72 18.85 9.12
C GLU A 14 -2.58 20.32 8.70
N CYS A 15 -2.42 21.24 9.68
CA CYS A 15 -2.15 22.65 9.39
C CYS A 15 -0.87 22.84 8.55
N HIS A 16 0.18 22.06 8.80
CA HIS A 16 1.39 22.12 7.98
C HIS A 16 1.19 21.57 6.56
N VAL A 17 0.40 20.50 6.39
CA VAL A 17 0.04 19.97 5.06
C VAL A 17 -0.76 20.98 4.26
N GLU A 18 -1.80 21.59 4.86
CA GLU A 18 -2.63 22.62 4.21
C GLU A 18 -1.81 23.86 3.82
N LEU A 19 -0.75 24.17 4.57
CA LEU A 19 0.20 25.23 4.25
C LEU A 19 1.24 24.84 3.18
N GLY A 20 1.17 23.63 2.62
CA GLY A 20 2.15 23.07 1.68
C GLY A 20 3.54 22.83 2.28
N ARG A 21 3.62 22.74 3.62
CA ARG A 21 4.87 22.56 4.37
C ARG A 21 5.03 21.11 4.81
N CYS A 22 5.07 20.21 3.84
CA CYS A 22 5.18 18.77 4.07
C CYS A 22 6.37 18.40 4.95
N ASP A 23 7.53 19.07 4.80
CA ASP A 23 8.71 18.83 5.63
C ASP A 23 8.45 19.00 7.13
N ARG A 24 7.67 20.01 7.51
CA ARG A 24 7.34 20.30 8.92
C ARG A 24 6.19 19.45 9.45
N ALA A 25 5.40 18.84 8.57
CA ALA A 25 4.32 17.94 8.95
C ALA A 25 4.85 16.54 9.32
N LEU A 26 5.98 16.11 8.75
CA LEU A 26 6.53 14.78 9.01
C LEU A 26 6.97 14.58 10.48
N ASP A 27 7.62 15.57 11.09
CA ASP A 27 8.09 15.51 12.49
C ASP A 27 6.96 15.23 13.51
N PRO A 28 5.85 15.99 13.54
CA PRO A 28 4.75 15.72 14.46
C PRO A 28 4.06 14.39 14.15
N LEU A 29 3.93 14.00 12.88
CA LEU A 29 3.34 12.70 12.49
C LEU A 29 4.19 11.51 12.96
N GLN A 30 5.51 11.59 12.78
CA GLN A 30 6.41 10.55 13.27
C GLN A 30 6.41 10.47 14.80
N THR A 31 6.36 11.62 15.47
CA THR A 31 6.25 11.68 16.93
C THR A 31 4.94 11.04 17.39
N LEU A 32 3.83 11.33 16.72
CA LEU A 32 2.52 10.73 16.98
C LEU A 32 2.57 9.20 16.86
N MET A 33 3.13 8.69 15.77
CA MET A 33 3.26 7.25 15.51
C MET A 33 4.21 6.53 16.48
N LYS A 34 5.28 7.17 16.92
CA LYS A 34 6.24 6.55 17.86
C LYS A 34 5.78 6.62 19.31
N LYS A 35 5.24 7.74 19.75
CA LYS A 35 4.91 7.97 21.16
C LYS A 35 3.51 7.49 21.54
N TYR A 36 2.57 7.46 20.60
CA TYR A 36 1.16 7.17 20.90
C TYR A 36 0.61 5.99 20.11
N PRO A 37 1.19 4.78 20.17
CA PRO A 37 0.79 3.62 19.35
C PRO A 37 -0.65 3.11 19.59
N ALA A 38 -1.35 3.60 20.62
CA ALA A 38 -2.74 3.29 20.92
C ALA A 38 -3.74 4.40 20.49
N TYR A 39 -3.31 5.38 19.70
CA TYR A 39 -4.17 6.49 19.26
C TYR A 39 -5.28 6.02 18.32
N ALA A 40 -6.52 6.45 18.57
CA ALA A 40 -7.70 5.99 17.85
C ALA A 40 -7.72 6.43 16.37
N ASN A 41 -7.19 7.63 16.06
CA ASN A 41 -7.23 8.23 14.72
C ASN A 41 -5.91 8.09 13.96
N PHE A 42 -5.26 6.94 14.06
CA PHE A 42 -4.04 6.70 13.29
C PHE A 42 -4.23 6.73 11.78
N ALA A 43 -5.42 6.38 11.29
CA ALA A 43 -5.71 6.34 9.86
C ALA A 43 -5.43 7.70 9.19
N ARG A 44 -5.91 8.80 9.79
CA ARG A 44 -5.69 10.16 9.29
C ARG A 44 -4.21 10.54 9.31
N ALA A 45 -3.51 10.23 10.40
CA ALA A 45 -2.08 10.51 10.52
C ALA A 45 -1.23 9.75 9.48
N PHE A 46 -1.52 8.48 9.23
CA PHE A 46 -0.86 7.71 8.17
C PHE A 46 -1.14 8.27 6.78
N LEU A 47 -2.36 8.76 6.54
CA LEU A 47 -2.75 9.36 5.27
C LEU A 47 -1.95 10.64 5.02
N LEU A 48 -1.94 11.56 5.99
CA LEU A 48 -1.18 12.81 5.90
C LEU A 48 0.31 12.54 5.72
N TYR A 49 0.86 11.56 6.44
CA TYR A 49 2.27 11.18 6.33
C TYR A 49 2.61 10.70 4.91
N ALA A 50 1.78 9.82 4.35
CA ALA A 50 1.96 9.31 3.00
C ALA A 50 1.84 10.41 1.93
N LEU A 51 0.87 11.33 2.07
CA LEU A 51 0.71 12.47 1.17
C LEU A 51 1.92 13.41 1.20
N CYS A 52 2.46 13.69 2.39
CA CYS A 52 3.69 14.49 2.51
C CYS A 52 4.91 13.81 1.87
N LEU A 53 4.99 12.49 1.95
CA LEU A 53 6.06 11.73 1.28
C LEU A 53 5.90 11.75 -0.24
N GLU A 54 4.67 11.64 -0.74
CA GLU A 54 4.36 11.77 -2.17
C GLU A 54 4.78 13.16 -2.71
N ASP A 55 4.45 14.23 -1.98
CA ASP A 55 4.85 15.60 -2.33
C ASP A 55 6.38 15.79 -2.34
N GLN A 56 7.10 15.04 -1.52
CA GLN A 56 8.57 14.98 -1.51
C GLN A 56 9.18 14.04 -2.56
N ASN A 57 8.39 13.48 -3.49
CA ASN A 57 8.80 12.44 -4.45
C ASN A 57 9.32 11.13 -3.81
N ARG A 58 9.01 10.88 -2.54
CA ARG A 58 9.40 9.67 -1.80
C ARG A 58 8.34 8.58 -1.94
N PHE A 59 8.10 8.17 -3.18
CA PHE A 59 6.98 7.28 -3.53
C PHE A 59 7.06 5.91 -2.86
N ASP A 60 8.25 5.32 -2.72
CA ASP A 60 8.43 4.02 -2.05
C ASP A 60 7.93 4.07 -0.58
N GLU A 61 8.32 5.11 0.15
CA GLU A 61 7.90 5.29 1.55
C GLU A 61 6.42 5.67 1.66
N ALA A 62 5.90 6.44 0.70
CA ALA A 62 4.48 6.76 0.63
C ALA A 62 3.64 5.50 0.44
N VAL A 63 4.06 4.59 -0.45
CA VAL A 63 3.45 3.28 -0.68
C VAL A 63 3.41 2.46 0.61
N ASP A 64 4.53 2.36 1.32
CA ASP A 64 4.58 1.63 2.59
C ASP A 64 3.60 2.21 3.63
N ALA A 65 3.52 3.54 3.72
CA ALA A 65 2.60 4.21 4.62
C ALA A 65 1.12 3.93 4.24
N TYR A 66 0.77 3.98 2.95
CA TYR A 66 -0.57 3.63 2.48
C TYR A 66 -0.92 2.17 2.77
N VAL A 67 -0.02 1.23 2.50
CA VAL A 67 -0.23 -0.19 2.77
C VAL A 67 -0.50 -0.43 4.26
N ARG A 68 0.30 0.20 5.14
CA ARG A 68 0.12 0.10 6.59
C ARG A 68 -1.22 0.67 7.05
N LEU A 69 -1.66 1.77 6.46
CA LEU A 69 -2.98 2.36 6.73
C LEU A 69 -4.10 1.40 6.33
N ILE A 70 -4.06 0.86 5.12
CA ILE A 70 -5.09 -0.04 4.59
C ILE A 70 -5.15 -1.34 5.40
N ALA A 71 -4.00 -1.86 5.81
CA ALA A 71 -3.91 -3.09 6.60
C ALA A 71 -4.45 -2.91 8.03
N GLN A 72 -4.12 -1.79 8.69
CA GLN A 72 -4.54 -1.53 10.07
C GLN A 72 -5.96 -0.98 10.18
N PHE A 73 -6.38 -0.15 9.22
CA PHE A 73 -7.64 0.58 9.25
C PHE A 73 -8.48 0.37 7.99
N PRO A 74 -8.79 -0.88 7.57
CA PRO A 74 -9.44 -1.15 6.28
C PRO A 74 -10.84 -0.54 6.13
N ARG A 75 -11.53 -0.25 7.24
CA ARG A 75 -12.87 0.36 7.28
C ARG A 75 -12.86 1.88 7.51
N SER A 76 -11.69 2.51 7.68
CA SER A 76 -11.62 3.97 7.82
C SER A 76 -12.00 4.66 6.49
N PRO A 77 -12.69 5.80 6.52
CA PRO A 77 -12.87 6.64 5.32
C PRO A 77 -11.54 6.97 4.64
N ASP A 78 -10.47 7.21 5.43
CA ASP A 78 -9.14 7.52 4.90
C ASP A 78 -8.52 6.35 4.12
N ALA A 79 -8.92 5.11 4.43
CA ALA A 79 -8.43 3.93 3.72
C ALA A 79 -8.94 3.82 2.28
N GLY A 80 -10.10 4.42 1.99
CA GLY A 80 -10.57 4.55 0.61
C GLY A 80 -9.61 5.39 -0.22
N LEU A 81 -9.23 6.56 0.29
CA LEU A 81 -8.29 7.46 -0.37
C LEU A 81 -6.89 6.85 -0.48
N ALA A 82 -6.42 6.20 0.59
CA ALA A 82 -5.13 5.51 0.59
C ALA A 82 -5.04 4.42 -0.49
N ARG A 83 -6.10 3.61 -0.68
CA ARG A 83 -6.14 2.60 -1.75
C ARG A 83 -6.06 3.23 -3.13
N MET A 84 -6.78 4.34 -3.34
CA MET A 84 -6.78 5.05 -4.62
C MET A 84 -5.37 5.57 -4.93
N ARG A 85 -4.74 6.29 -3.99
CA ARG A 85 -3.37 6.81 -4.15
C ARG A 85 -2.34 5.71 -4.33
N TRP A 86 -2.41 4.65 -3.52
CA TRP A 86 -1.53 3.49 -3.66
C TRP A 86 -1.66 2.84 -5.04
N ALA A 87 -2.88 2.69 -5.56
CA ALA A 87 -3.11 2.15 -6.90
C ALA A 87 -2.56 3.07 -8.00
N ASP A 88 -2.71 4.39 -7.86
CA ASP A 88 -2.16 5.38 -8.79
C ASP A 88 -0.63 5.29 -8.85
N LEU A 89 0.04 5.16 -7.70
CA LEU A 89 1.50 5.02 -7.60
C LEU A 89 2.03 3.70 -8.18
N GLN A 90 1.25 2.62 -8.09
CA GLN A 90 1.60 1.31 -8.63
C GLN A 90 1.35 1.20 -10.13
N ARG A 91 0.54 2.11 -10.69
CA ARG A 91 0.14 2.04 -12.09
C ARG A 91 1.37 2.32 -12.96
N PRO A 92 1.79 1.37 -13.82
CA PRO A 92 2.87 1.63 -14.74
C PRO A 92 2.41 2.74 -15.72
N LEU A 93 3.25 3.75 -15.90
CA LEU A 93 3.06 4.87 -16.84
C LEU A 93 2.88 4.41 -18.31
N THR A 94 3.03 3.12 -18.58
CA THR A 94 2.84 2.49 -19.90
C THR A 94 1.38 2.45 -20.36
N LEU A 95 0.41 2.90 -19.55
CA LEU A 95 -1.01 2.94 -19.89
C LEU A 95 -1.51 4.36 -20.25
N GLN A 96 -0.62 5.22 -20.77
CA GLN A 96 -1.00 6.56 -21.25
C GLN A 96 -0.90 6.72 -22.78
N GLU A 97 -0.49 5.68 -23.50
CA GLU A 97 -0.57 5.63 -24.96
C GLU A 97 -1.41 4.40 -25.37
N ASP A 98 -2.47 4.64 -26.14
CA ASP A 98 -3.21 3.63 -26.93
C ASP A 98 -4.13 2.60 -26.22
N ASP A 99 -5.18 3.02 -25.51
CA ASP A 99 -6.40 2.19 -25.40
C ASP A 99 -7.68 2.93 -25.76
N LEU A 100 -7.67 3.58 -26.92
CA LEU A 100 -8.90 3.82 -27.70
C LEU A 100 -9.01 2.88 -28.92
N SER A 101 -8.01 2.04 -29.16
CA SER A 101 -7.91 1.21 -30.37
C SER A 101 -8.46 -0.23 -30.18
N THR A 102 -8.59 -0.72 -28.95
CA THR A 102 -8.95 -2.14 -28.71
C THR A 102 -10.44 -2.41 -28.52
N ARG A 103 -11.30 -1.37 -28.54
CA ARG A 103 -12.78 -1.54 -28.48
C ARG A 103 -13.43 -1.98 -29.80
N ILE A 104 -12.64 -2.36 -30.82
CA ILE A 104 -13.17 -2.79 -32.13
C ILE A 104 -12.87 -4.28 -32.43
N ILE A 105 -12.45 -5.14 -31.50
CA ILE A 105 -12.35 -6.59 -31.82
C ILE A 105 -12.39 -7.52 -30.58
N THR A 106 -13.41 -7.40 -29.73
CA THR A 106 -13.85 -8.61 -28.97
C THR A 106 -15.35 -8.56 -28.74
N GLY A 107 -16.09 -8.43 -29.84
CA GLY A 107 -17.41 -9.03 -29.93
C GLY A 107 -17.22 -10.51 -30.25
N ALA A 108 -17.81 -11.36 -29.40
CA ALA A 108 -18.07 -12.80 -29.57
C ALA A 108 -17.14 -13.80 -28.86
N ALA A 109 -17.84 -14.63 -28.06
CA ALA A 109 -17.54 -16.02 -27.69
C ALA A 109 -16.61 -16.27 -26.47
N GLY A 110 -17.22 -16.34 -25.29
CA GLY A 110 -17.06 -17.57 -24.48
C GLY A 110 -18.24 -18.53 -24.76
N PRO A 111 -18.31 -19.72 -24.15
CA PRO A 111 -17.28 -20.55 -23.51
C PRO A 111 -17.26 -21.98 -24.14
N THR A 112 -16.44 -22.89 -23.57
CA THR A 112 -16.41 -24.36 -23.75
C THR A 112 -15.46 -24.93 -24.81
N THR A 113 -14.41 -25.61 -24.35
CA THR A 113 -13.95 -26.96 -24.77
C THR A 113 -12.81 -27.29 -23.77
N SER A 114 -13.11 -27.88 -22.61
CA SER A 114 -13.15 -29.34 -22.42
C SER A 114 -11.93 -30.06 -23.00
N THR A 115 -10.78 -29.93 -22.35
CA THR A 115 -9.67 -30.87 -22.54
C THR A 115 -9.71 -31.91 -21.43
N LEU A 116 -9.98 -33.13 -21.88
CA LEU A 116 -10.04 -34.39 -21.16
C LEU A 116 -8.92 -34.62 -20.13
N GLY A 117 -9.36 -34.98 -18.93
CA GLY A 117 -8.87 -36.08 -18.10
C GLY A 117 -7.41 -36.49 -18.16
N VAL A 118 -6.66 -36.14 -17.11
CA VAL A 118 -5.82 -37.12 -16.40
C VAL A 118 -6.03 -36.93 -14.89
N ILE A 119 -6.52 -38.01 -14.30
CA ILE A 119 -6.74 -38.26 -12.89
C ILE A 119 -5.39 -38.61 -12.29
N ASN A 120 -4.88 -37.90 -11.27
CA ASN A 120 -4.32 -38.55 -10.07
C ASN A 120 -3.68 -37.57 -9.06
N LYS A 121 -4.22 -37.66 -7.85
CA LYS A 121 -3.54 -37.70 -6.54
C LYS A 121 -2.58 -36.58 -6.13
N ILE A 122 -3.10 -35.81 -5.19
CA ILE A 122 -2.36 -35.26 -4.04
C ILE A 122 -1.56 -36.40 -3.35
N PRO A 123 -0.29 -36.15 -2.97
CA PRO A 123 0.07 -36.30 -1.55
C PRO A 123 0.82 -35.07 -1.01
N LEU A 124 0.56 -34.76 0.26
CA LEU A 124 1.28 -33.79 1.09
C LEU A 124 2.67 -34.36 1.54
N PRO A 125 3.43 -33.71 2.44
CA PRO A 125 4.82 -33.29 2.21
C PRO A 125 5.84 -34.23 2.88
N GLN A 126 7.12 -34.22 2.53
CA GLN A 126 8.22 -34.47 3.49
C GLN A 126 9.62 -34.12 2.93
N ARG A 127 10.45 -33.74 3.89
CA ARG A 127 11.83 -33.24 3.95
C ARG A 127 12.87 -34.35 3.76
N HIS A 128 13.90 -34.16 2.93
CA HIS A 128 15.22 -34.86 2.98
C HIS A 128 16.24 -34.06 2.15
N GLN A 129 17.19 -33.36 2.78
CA GLN A 129 18.60 -33.75 2.94
C GLN A 129 19.35 -33.95 1.62
N ASP A 130 19.89 -32.86 1.07
CA ASP A 130 20.86 -32.90 -0.03
C ASP A 130 22.25 -33.29 0.50
N THR A 131 22.58 -34.54 0.22
CA THR A 131 23.80 -35.02 -0.45
C THR A 131 25.17 -34.49 0.00
N LYS A 132 25.82 -35.36 0.77
CA LYS A 132 27.21 -35.83 0.66
C LYS A 132 27.85 -35.60 -0.72
N ALA A 133 29.03 -34.96 -0.73
CA ALA A 133 30.03 -35.12 -1.79
C ALA A 133 31.39 -35.41 -1.13
N ASP A 134 32.01 -36.48 -1.62
CA ASP A 134 33.12 -37.22 -1.05
C ASP A 134 34.32 -37.14 -2.02
N SER A 135 35.52 -37.03 -1.44
CA SER A 135 36.82 -37.48 -1.96
C SER A 135 37.56 -36.67 -3.05
N PRO A 136 38.89 -36.87 -3.21
CA PRO A 136 39.78 -37.83 -2.52
C PRO A 136 40.71 -37.26 -1.44
#